data_AF-A0A6A7LW18-F1
#
_entry.id   AF-A0A6A7LW18-F1
#
_cell.length_a   1.000
_cell.length_b   1.000
_cell.length_c   1.000
_cell.angle_alpha   90.00
_cell.angle_beta   90.00
_cell.angle_gamma   90.00
#
_symmetry.space_group_name_H-M   'P 1'
#
loop_
_entity.id
_entity.type
_entity.pdbx_description
1 polymer ?
#
loop_
_entity_poly.entity_id
_entity_poly.type
_entity_poly.pdbx_seq_one_letter_code
_entity_poly.pdbx_strand_id
1 'polypeptide(L)' 'MPFAAALAAAGAGDQAQVVLRGNATLLVKDFVAERVHAKEWPPLADLLRRVVANGIPVFV' A
#
# COMPACT_ATOMS: atom_id res chain seq x y z
N MET A 1 -4.96 -6.94 -2.57
CA MET A 1 -4.76 -5.62 -1.92
C MET A 1 -3.85 -4.75 -2.78
N PRO A 2 -4.20 -3.49 -3.11
CA PRO A 2 -3.49 -2.66 -4.09
C PRO A 2 -2.01 -2.44 -3.76
N PHE A 3 -1.67 -2.21 -2.48
CA PHE A 3 -0.28 -2.04 -2.04
C PHE A 3 0.58 -3.28 -2.29
N ALA A 4 0.03 -4.47 -2.03
CA ALA A 4 0.73 -5.72 -2.26
C ALA A 4 0.87 -6.04 -3.76
N ALA A 5 -0.13 -5.68 -4.57
CA ALA A 5 -0.04 -5.81 -6.03
C ALA A 5 1.05 -4.89 -6.60
N ALA A 6 1.14 -3.65 -6.11
CA ALA A 6 2.21 -2.72 -6.52
C ALA A 6 3.60 -3.25 -6.14
N LEU A 7 3.75 -3.83 -4.95
CA LEU A 7 5.01 -4.48 -4.53
C LEU A 7 5.36 -5.68 -5.43
N ALA A 8 4.38 -6.48 -5.82
CA ALA A 8 4.60 -7.62 -6.71
C ALA A 8 5.03 -7.16 -8.10
N ALA A 9 4.38 -6.14 -8.66
CA ALA A 9 4.74 -5.54 -9.94
C ALA A 9 6.17 -4.95 -9.90
N ALA A 10 6.50 -4.17 -8.87
CA ALA A 10 7.84 -3.65 -8.67
C ALA A 10 8.89 -4.77 -8.54
N GLY A 11 8.56 -5.85 -7.82
CA GLY A 11 9.42 -7.03 -7.69
C GLY A 11 9.62 -7.80 -9.00
N ALA A 12 8.70 -7.69 -9.95
CA ALA A 12 8.81 -8.23 -11.30
C ALA A 12 9.58 -7.31 -12.27
N GLY A 13 9.99 -6.12 -11.82
CA GLY A 13 10.71 -5.12 -12.63
C GLY A 13 9.82 -4.08 -13.30
N ASP A 14 8.51 -4.12 -13.06
CA ASP A 14 7.56 -3.15 -13.62
C ASP A 14 7.55 -1.84 -12.82
N GLN A 15 7.26 -0.73 -13.49
CA GLN A 15 6.97 0.53 -12.81
C GLN A 15 5.54 0.51 -12.26
N ALA A 16 5.41 0.67 -10.95
CA ALA A 16 4.12 0.68 -10.27
C ALA A 16 3.86 2.03 -9.57
N GLN A 17 2.58 2.39 -9.47
CA GLN A 17 2.10 3.48 -8.63
C GLN A 17 0.75 3.11 -8.01
N VAL A 18 0.42 3.69 -6.86
CA VAL A 18 -0.87 3.52 -6.21
C VAL A 18 -1.62 4.85 -6.22
N VAL A 19 -2.85 4.85 -6.73
CA VAL A 19 -3.74 6.03 -6.68
C VAL A 19 -4.94 5.68 -5.83
N LEU A 20 -5.10 6.39 -4.71
CA LEU A 20 -6.22 6.25 -3.79
C LEU A 20 -7.26 7.32 -4.12
N ARG A 21 -8.54 6.97 -4.10
CA ARG A 21 -9.64 7.91 -4.33
C ARG A 21 -10.77 7.72 -3.32
N GLY A 22 -11.48 8.81 -3.01
CA GLY A 22 -12.61 8.79 -2.07
C GLY A 22 -12.18 8.27 -0.70
N ASN A 23 -12.95 7.33 -0.13
CA ASN A 23 -12.68 6.77 1.19
C ASN A 23 -11.36 5.97 1.26
N ALA A 24 -10.81 5.52 0.13
CA ALA A 24 -9.52 4.83 0.11
C ALA A 24 -8.36 5.75 0.53
N THR A 25 -8.53 7.08 0.42
CA THR A 25 -7.54 8.05 0.92
C THR A 25 -7.35 7.97 2.44
N LEU A 26 -8.31 7.41 3.18
CA LEU A 26 -8.16 7.21 4.62
C LEU A 26 -7.11 6.14 4.95
N LEU A 27 -6.78 5.25 4.01
CA LEU A 27 -5.84 4.14 4.23
C LEU A 27 -4.40 4.60 4.50
N VAL A 28 -4.04 5.82 4.12
CA VAL A 28 -2.71 6.40 4.41
C VAL A 28 -2.65 7.12 5.74
N LYS A 29 -3.76 7.27 6.46
CA LYS A 29 -3.72 7.84 7.81
C LYS A 29 -3.20 6.79 8.77
N ASP A 30 -2.18 7.11 9.56
CA ASP A 30 -1.53 6.17 10.48
C ASP A 30 -2.53 5.42 11.36
N PHE A 31 -3.47 6.14 11.98
CA PHE A 31 -4.46 5.51 12.86
C PHE A 31 -5.36 4.48 12.15
N VAL A 32 -5.59 4.65 10.84
CA VAL A 32 -6.35 3.69 10.02
C VAL A 32 -5.43 2.55 9.61
N ALA A 33 -4.25 2.86 9.07
CA ALA A 33 -3.27 1.88 8.61
C ALA A 33 -2.88 0.85 9.68
N GLU A 34 -2.72 1.30 10.92
CA GLU A 34 -2.38 0.46 12.07
C GLU A 34 -3.49 -0.51 12.49
N ARG A 35 -4.75 -0.22 12.13
CA ARG A 35 -5.93 -0.99 12.54
C ARG A 35 -6.47 -1.90 11.44
N VAL A 36 -5.99 -1.74 10.20
CA VAL A 36 -6.41 -2.57 9.08
C VAL A 36 -5.56 -3.83 9.03
N HIS A 37 -6.16 -4.92 9.50
CA HIS A 37 -5.63 -6.27 9.41
C HIS A 37 -6.51 -7.10 8.49
N ALA A 38 -5.91 -7.79 7.53
CA ALA A 38 -6.60 -8.74 6.67
C ALA A 38 -6.06 -10.14 6.94
N LYS A 39 -6.94 -11.14 7.08
CA LYS A 39 -6.63 -12.49 7.55
C LYS A 39 -5.46 -13.17 6.81
N GLU A 40 -5.34 -12.92 5.51
CA GLU A 40 -4.39 -13.59 4.61
C GLU A 40 -3.29 -12.64 4.09
N TRP A 41 -3.19 -11.43 4.65
CA TRP A 41 -2.24 -10.42 4.18
C TRP A 41 -1.42 -9.86 5.35
N PRO A 42 -0.20 -9.37 5.10
CA PRO A 42 0.50 -8.55 6.08
C PRO A 42 -0.37 -7.35 6.50
N PRO A 43 -0.19 -6.83 7.73
CA PRO A 43 -0.82 -5.59 8.18
C PRO A 43 -0.67 -4.46 7.17
N LEU A 44 -1.69 -3.61 7.04
CA LEU A 44 -1.64 -2.52 6.07
C LEU A 44 -0.46 -1.57 6.32
N ALA A 45 -0.16 -1.25 7.58
CA ALA A 45 1.02 -0.47 7.95
C ALA A 45 2.33 -1.08 7.42
N ASP A 46 2.47 -2.41 7.41
CA ASP A 46 3.67 -3.08 6.89
C ASP A 46 3.75 -2.99 5.38
N LEU A 47 2.61 -3.15 4.69
CA LEU A 47 2.55 -3.00 3.24
C LEU A 47 2.88 -1.57 2.82
N LEU A 48 2.34 -0.56 3.52
CA LEU A 48 2.64 0.85 3.25
C LEU A 48 4.12 1.16 3.47
N ARG A 49 4.72 0.71 4.57
CA ARG A 49 6.16 0.87 4.82
C ARG A 49 7.00 0.27 3.69
N ARG A 50 6.65 -0.93 3.23
CA ARG A 50 7.33 -1.60 2.12
C ARG A 50 7.16 -0.83 0.81
N VAL A 51 5.96 -0.34 0.49
CA VAL A 51 5.69 0.45 -0.71
C VAL A 51 6.56 1.70 -0.73
N VAL A 52 6.58 2.47 0.37
CA VAL A 52 7.41 3.68 0.50
C VAL A 52 8.90 3.35 0.40
N ALA A 53 9.36 2.28 1.08
CA ALA A 53 10.76 1.86 1.05
C ALA A 53 11.24 1.42 -0.35
N ASN A 54 10.32 0.92 -1.21
CA ASN A 54 10.63 0.58 -2.60
C ASN A 54 10.48 1.77 -3.57
N GLY A 55 10.24 2.98 -3.04
CA GLY A 55 10.08 4.18 -3.87
C GLY A 55 8.82 4.18 -4.75
N ILE A 56 7.84 3.31 -4.46
CA ILE A 56 6.59 3.24 -5.20
C ILE A 56 5.72 4.45 -4.82
N PRO A 57 5.36 5.33 -5.77
CA PRO A 57 4.57 6.52 -5.47
C PRO A 57 3.15 6.17 -5.02
N VAL A 58 2.65 6.87 -4.00
CA VAL A 58 1.26 6.80 -3.54
C VAL A 58 0.63 8.18 -3.65
N PHE A 59 -0.43 8.29 -4.45
CA PHE A 59 -1.20 9.52 -4.64
C PHE A 59 -2.59 9.37 -3.98
N VAL A 60 -3.09 10.47 -3.41
CA VAL A 60 -4.40 10.58 -2.74
C VAL A 60 -5.30 11.58 -3.45
#